data_AF-A0A969JMJ6-F1
#
_entry.id   AF-A0A969JMJ6-F1
#
_cell.length_a   1.000
_cell.length_b   1.000
_cell.length_c   1.000
_cell.angle_alpha   90.00
_cell.angle_beta   90.00
_cell.angle_gamma   90.00
#
_symmetry.space_group_name_H-M   'P 1'
#
loop_
_entity.id
_entity.type
_entity.pdbx_description
1 polymer ?
#
loop_
_entity_poly.entity_id
_entity_poly.type
_entity_poly.pdbx_seq_one_letter_code
_entity_poly.pdbx_strand_id
1 'polypeptide(L)'
;MKTTLQFIFSLILVVVLITACDTASSIEDPNTNYFVKYIGGDGDQEGVDMIVNADGTTYLFGNTKSSSTNAKQQLYLVLVDEFGQVIWERTYGDPNLNYEARDIEATNDGRLVFVGNQETGPGNKDIIIMTLDLNGVKLDSTGFDLNAGGMDEVANTVSQTLDGFIVSGYTKDVNSKPSGATNSS
;
A
#
# COMPACT_ATOMS: atom_id res chain seq x y z
N MET A 1 64.39 8.33 -40.43
CA MET A 1 63.80 7.17 -39.74
C MET A 1 63.76 7.30 -38.21
N LYS A 2 64.85 7.68 -37.53
CA LYS A 2 64.85 7.80 -36.05
C LYS A 2 63.86 8.85 -35.48
N THR A 3 63.75 10.00 -36.14
CA THR A 3 62.86 11.10 -35.70
C THR A 3 61.38 10.78 -35.88
N THR A 4 61.01 10.09 -36.97
CA THR A 4 59.64 9.66 -37.27
C THR A 4 59.15 8.60 -36.27
N LEU A 5 60.02 7.67 -35.88
CA LEU A 5 59.68 6.62 -34.91
C LEU A 5 59.50 7.17 -33.49
N GLN A 6 60.31 8.15 -33.11
CA GLN A 6 60.20 8.84 -31.82
C GLN A 6 58.92 9.69 -31.75
N PHE A 7 58.50 10.29 -32.86
CA PHE A 7 57.24 11.04 -32.94
C PHE A 7 56.01 10.13 -32.80
N ILE A 8 56.01 8.97 -33.46
CA ILE A 8 54.93 7.99 -33.36
C ILE A 8 54.85 7.42 -31.94
N PHE A 9 55.98 7.14 -31.29
CA PHE A 9 56.00 6.64 -29.92
C PHE A 9 55.46 7.66 -28.92
N SER A 10 55.84 8.94 -29.04
CA SER A 10 55.29 10.03 -28.23
C SER A 10 53.80 10.22 -28.46
N LEU A 11 53.32 10.08 -29.70
CA LEU A 11 51.90 10.17 -30.02
C LEU A 11 51.09 9.02 -29.40
N ILE A 12 51.60 7.79 -29.46
CA ILE A 12 50.97 6.62 -28.83
C ILE A 12 50.96 6.77 -27.29
N LEU A 13 52.07 7.24 -26.70
CA LEU A 13 52.16 7.48 -25.25
C LEU A 13 51.15 8.54 -24.80
N VAL A 14 50.98 9.60 -25.58
CA VAL A 14 49.97 10.63 -25.32
C VAL A 14 48.57 10.04 -25.44
N VAL A 15 48.26 9.27 -26.49
CA VAL A 15 46.95 8.61 -26.64
C VAL A 15 46.65 7.67 -25.46
N VAL A 16 47.62 6.86 -25.02
CA VAL A 16 47.48 5.98 -23.86
C VAL A 16 47.25 6.77 -22.57
N LEU A 17 47.94 7.90 -22.38
CA LEU A 17 47.76 8.78 -21.21
C LEU A 17 46.39 9.49 -21.18
N ILE A 18 45.81 9.82 -22.34
CA ILE A 18 44.46 10.42 -22.41
C ILE A 18 43.37 9.37 -22.21
N THR A 19 43.60 8.12 -22.63
CA THR A 19 42.64 7.00 -22.42
C THR A 19 42.80 6.31 -21.08
N ALA A 20 43.91 6.51 -20.35
CA ALA A 20 44.16 5.94 -19.03
C ALA A 20 43.41 6.65 -17.89
N CYS A 21 42.48 7.55 -18.20
CA CYS A 21 41.57 8.08 -17.20
C CYS A 21 40.45 7.05 -16.94
N ASP A 22 40.81 5.93 -16.32
CA ASP A 22 39.83 5.09 -15.64
C ASP A 22 39.35 5.84 -14.41
N THR A 23 38.29 6.63 -14.55
CA THR A 23 37.49 7.03 -13.39
C THR A 23 36.44 5.95 -13.16
N ALA A 24 36.89 4.75 -12.79
CA ALA A 24 36.01 3.72 -12.29
C ALA A 24 35.54 4.14 -10.88
N SER A 25 34.45 4.91 -10.83
CA SER A 25 33.54 4.82 -9.70
C SER A 25 32.95 3.41 -9.71
N SER A 26 33.60 2.48 -9.01
CA SER A 26 33.15 1.08 -8.87
C SER A 26 31.99 0.93 -7.89
N ILE A 27 31.42 2.05 -7.45
CA ILE A 27 30.20 2.09 -6.67
C ILE A 27 29.14 2.67 -7.60
N GLU A 28 28.19 1.82 -8.03
CA GLU A 28 26.94 2.33 -8.60
C GLU A 28 26.33 3.27 -7.57
N ASP A 29 25.94 4.48 -8.01
CA ASP A 29 25.20 5.39 -7.15
C ASP A 29 23.95 4.64 -6.67
N PRO A 30 23.78 4.41 -5.35
CA PRO A 30 22.65 3.62 -4.85
C PRO A 30 21.30 4.20 -5.30
N ASN A 31 21.27 5.47 -5.73
CA ASN A 31 20.09 6.17 -6.25
C ASN A 31 19.74 5.86 -7.71
N THR A 32 20.54 5.09 -8.46
CA THR A 32 20.25 4.81 -9.88
C THR A 32 19.32 3.61 -10.08
N ASN A 33 19.09 2.81 -9.05
CA ASN A 33 18.33 1.55 -9.14
C ASN A 33 16.99 1.59 -8.40
N TYR A 34 16.56 2.76 -7.90
CA TYR A 34 15.24 2.93 -7.30
C TYR A 34 14.62 4.28 -7.68
N PHE A 35 13.30 4.39 -7.54
CA PHE A 35 12.59 5.65 -7.64
C PHE A 35 11.89 5.95 -6.32
N VAL A 36 11.58 7.23 -6.10
CA VAL A 36 10.71 7.67 -5.00
C VAL A 36 9.50 8.36 -5.60
N LYS A 37 8.31 7.91 -5.22
CA LYS A 37 7.03 8.53 -5.58
C LYS A 37 6.26 8.84 -4.30
N TYR A 38 5.60 9.98 -4.30
CA TYR A 38 4.63 10.35 -3.29
C TYR A 38 3.25 10.11 -3.88
N ILE A 39 2.46 9.29 -3.20
CA ILE A 39 1.12 8.88 -3.62
C ILE A 39 0.14 9.32 -2.53
N GLY A 40 -0.98 9.90 -2.95
CA GLY A 40 -1.95 10.55 -2.07
C GLY A 40 -2.11 12.04 -2.40
N GLY A 41 -2.91 12.72 -1.59
CA GLY A 41 -3.27 14.12 -1.79
C GLY A 41 -2.78 15.05 -0.66
N ASP A 42 -3.43 16.20 -0.58
CA ASP A 42 -3.29 17.15 0.53
C ASP A 42 -3.67 16.49 1.89
N GLY A 43 -2.95 16.87 2.95
CA GLY A 43 -3.19 16.41 4.31
C GLY A 43 -2.48 15.11 4.70
N ASP A 44 -3.02 14.41 5.69
CA ASP A 44 -2.39 13.23 6.30
C ASP A 44 -2.62 12.00 5.42
N GLN A 45 -1.54 11.32 5.06
CA GLN A 45 -1.55 10.10 4.27
C GLN A 45 -0.75 9.02 5.00
N GLU A 46 -1.30 7.82 5.09
CA GLU A 46 -0.65 6.68 5.73
C GLU A 46 -0.76 5.46 4.82
N GLY A 47 0.36 4.82 4.51
CA GLY A 47 0.39 3.51 3.85
C GLY A 47 0.43 2.42 4.90
N VAL A 48 -0.43 1.41 4.77
CA VAL A 48 -0.60 0.34 5.76
C VAL A 48 -0.13 -0.98 5.18
N ASP A 49 -0.60 -1.34 3.98
CA ASP A 49 -0.31 -2.63 3.36
C ASP A 49 -0.33 -2.53 1.83
N MET A 50 0.26 -3.53 1.14
CA MET A 50 0.33 -3.57 -0.31
C MET A 50 0.28 -4.98 -0.90
N ILE A 51 -0.25 -5.08 -2.12
CA ILE A 51 -0.25 -6.31 -2.92
C ILE A 51 0.49 -6.04 -4.23
N VAL A 52 1.58 -6.76 -4.47
CA VAL A 52 2.33 -6.71 -5.72
C VAL A 52 1.83 -7.81 -6.66
N ASN A 53 1.29 -7.42 -7.81
CA ASN A 53 0.81 -8.34 -8.82
C ASN A 53 1.95 -8.86 -9.71
N ALA A 54 1.73 -10.02 -10.34
CA ALA A 54 2.71 -10.64 -11.23
C ALA A 54 3.01 -9.81 -12.50
N ASP A 55 2.11 -8.90 -12.88
CA ASP A 55 2.30 -7.98 -14.02
C ASP A 55 3.09 -6.72 -13.66
N GLY A 56 3.52 -6.58 -12.39
CA GLY A 56 4.27 -5.43 -11.89
C GLY A 56 3.40 -4.31 -11.32
N THR A 57 2.08 -4.36 -11.50
CA THR A 57 1.18 -3.41 -10.83
C THR A 57 1.12 -3.66 -9.34
N THR A 58 0.89 -2.62 -8.55
CA THR A 58 0.85 -2.74 -7.08
C THR A 58 -0.37 -2.02 -6.51
N TYR A 59 -1.17 -2.73 -5.71
CA TYR A 59 -2.19 -2.14 -4.86
C TYR A 59 -1.52 -1.59 -3.60
N LEU A 60 -1.77 -0.34 -3.27
CA LEU A 60 -1.34 0.32 -2.03
C LEU A 60 -2.58 0.68 -1.23
N PHE A 61 -2.65 0.21 0.00
CA PHE A 61 -3.79 0.42 0.87
C PHE A 61 -3.39 1.17 2.14
N GLY A 62 -4.27 2.04 2.61
CA GLY A 62 -4.02 2.82 3.81
C GLY A 62 -5.08 3.86 4.08
N ASN A 63 -4.67 4.99 4.63
CA ASN A 63 -5.56 6.07 5.05
C ASN A 63 -5.26 7.39 4.35
N THR A 64 -6.32 8.17 4.16
CA THR A 64 -6.23 9.53 3.64
C THR A 64 -7.11 10.48 4.45
N LYS A 65 -6.59 11.68 4.74
CA LYS A 65 -7.33 12.74 5.41
C LYS A 65 -6.90 14.09 4.87
N SER A 66 -7.81 14.73 4.14
CA SER A 66 -7.60 16.06 3.56
C SER A 66 -7.43 17.15 4.65
N SER A 67 -6.48 18.07 4.44
CA SER A 67 -6.32 19.26 5.31
C SER A 67 -7.21 20.43 4.89
N SER A 68 -7.67 20.40 3.64
CA SER A 68 -8.50 21.40 2.98
C SER A 68 -10.00 21.22 3.17
N THR A 69 -10.44 20.11 3.78
CA THR A 69 -11.86 19.82 4.04
C THR A 69 -12.07 19.39 5.50
N ASN A 70 -13.32 19.44 5.96
CA ASN A 70 -13.69 18.90 7.27
C ASN A 70 -13.93 17.38 7.23
N ALA A 71 -13.59 16.71 6.12
CA ALA A 71 -13.77 15.27 5.99
C ALA A 71 -12.88 14.55 7.01
N LYS A 72 -13.43 13.51 7.62
CA LYS A 72 -12.75 12.60 8.52
C LYS A 72 -11.78 11.69 7.77
N GLN A 73 -10.90 11.01 8.48
CA GLN A 73 -9.97 10.06 7.88
C GLN A 73 -10.75 8.93 7.18
N GLN A 74 -10.41 8.64 5.93
CA GLN A 74 -11.04 7.61 5.12
C GLN A 74 -10.03 6.51 4.77
N LEU A 75 -10.54 5.39 4.27
CA LEU A 75 -9.71 4.34 3.66
C LEU A 75 -9.32 4.77 2.25
N TYR A 76 -8.11 4.42 1.84
CA TYR A 76 -7.53 4.80 0.57
C TYR A 76 -6.89 3.60 -0.12
N LEU A 77 -7.26 3.35 -1.37
CA LEU A 77 -6.69 2.29 -2.20
C LEU A 77 -6.22 2.90 -3.52
N VAL A 78 -4.98 2.61 -3.89
CA VAL A 78 -4.38 3.04 -5.15
C VAL A 78 -3.83 1.83 -5.88
N LEU A 79 -4.05 1.78 -7.19
CA LEU A 79 -3.30 0.88 -8.07
C LEU A 79 -2.26 1.70 -8.83
N VAL A 80 -1.01 1.27 -8.76
CA VAL A 80 0.09 1.84 -9.53
C VAL A 80 0.69 0.84 -10.51
N ASP A 81 1.32 1.33 -11.57
CA ASP A 81 2.15 0.54 -12.47
C ASP A 81 3.53 0.23 -11.84
N GLU A 82 4.36 -0.53 -12.57
CA GLU A 82 5.70 -0.94 -12.13
C GLU A 82 6.69 0.24 -11.95
N PHE A 83 6.34 1.44 -12.42
CA PHE A 83 7.10 2.68 -12.28
C PHE A 83 6.50 3.61 -11.22
N GLY A 84 5.49 3.14 -10.48
CA GLY A 84 4.79 3.90 -9.44
C GLY A 84 3.90 5.01 -10.00
N GLN A 85 3.50 4.94 -11.27
CA GLN A 85 2.49 5.84 -11.84
C GLN A 85 1.09 5.36 -11.44
N VAL A 86 0.25 6.29 -11.00
CA VAL A 86 -1.12 5.98 -10.61
C VAL A 86 -1.94 5.57 -11.83
N ILE A 87 -2.46 4.35 -11.80
CA ILE A 87 -3.45 3.85 -12.77
C ILE A 87 -4.83 4.32 -12.33
N TRP A 88 -5.16 4.12 -11.05
CA TRP A 88 -6.37 4.66 -10.43
C TRP A 88 -6.22 4.73 -8.90
N GLU A 89 -7.06 5.56 -8.27
CA GLU A 89 -7.17 5.69 -6.82
C GLU A 89 -8.63 5.82 -6.38
N ARG A 90 -8.94 5.35 -5.17
CA ARG A 90 -10.27 5.36 -4.59
C ARG A 90 -10.23 5.60 -3.09
N THR A 91 -11.27 6.27 -2.61
CA THR A 91 -11.51 6.51 -1.19
C THR A 91 -12.80 5.81 -0.76
N TYR A 92 -12.79 5.16 0.41
CA TYR A 92 -13.95 4.48 0.97
C TYR A 92 -14.26 4.94 2.38
N GLY A 93 -15.56 5.07 2.65
CA GLY A 93 -16.12 5.49 3.94
C GLY A 93 -17.06 6.68 3.80
N ASP A 94 -17.85 6.92 4.85
CA ASP A 94 -18.61 8.16 5.01
C ASP A 94 -17.65 9.30 5.41
N PRO A 95 -17.61 10.43 4.68
CA PRO A 95 -16.72 11.55 4.99
C PRO A 95 -16.93 12.17 6.38
N ASN A 96 -18.02 11.85 7.07
CA ASN A 96 -18.31 12.33 8.43
C ASN A 96 -17.84 11.37 9.54
N LEU A 97 -17.39 10.16 9.18
CA LEU A 97 -16.92 9.13 10.11
C LEU A 97 -15.44 8.84 9.88
N ASN A 98 -14.71 8.49 10.95
CA ASN A 98 -13.31 8.10 10.83
C ASN A 98 -13.20 6.61 10.54
N TYR A 99 -12.27 6.28 9.65
CA TYR A 99 -11.89 4.91 9.31
C TYR A 99 -10.39 4.71 9.47
N GLU A 100 -9.99 3.50 9.81
CA GLU A 100 -8.61 3.07 9.98
C GLU A 100 -8.35 1.82 9.15
N ALA A 101 -7.37 1.88 8.26
CA ALA A 101 -6.98 0.74 7.43
C ALA A 101 -6.15 -0.25 8.25
N ARG A 102 -6.26 -1.54 7.93
CA ARG A 102 -5.51 -2.59 8.63
C ARG A 102 -4.77 -3.52 7.71
N ASP A 103 -5.45 -4.09 6.73
CA ASP A 103 -4.87 -5.15 5.89
C ASP A 103 -5.68 -5.32 4.61
N ILE A 104 -5.02 -5.72 3.52
CA ILE A 104 -5.67 -6.01 2.24
C ILE A 104 -5.11 -7.30 1.63
N GLU A 105 -5.97 -8.12 1.05
CA GLU A 105 -5.56 -9.36 0.41
C GLU A 105 -6.25 -9.51 -0.96
N ALA A 106 -5.49 -9.99 -1.95
CA ALA A 106 -6.05 -10.42 -3.23
C ALA A 106 -6.56 -11.85 -3.10
N THR A 107 -7.74 -12.09 -3.65
CA THR A 107 -8.42 -13.38 -3.54
C THR A 107 -8.26 -14.19 -4.82
N ASN A 108 -8.21 -15.52 -4.67
CA ASN A 108 -8.07 -16.48 -5.77
C ASN A 108 -9.17 -16.39 -6.83
N ASP A 109 -10.32 -15.79 -6.52
CA ASP A 109 -11.42 -15.58 -7.46
C ASP A 109 -11.42 -14.18 -8.11
N GLY A 110 -10.32 -13.44 -8.02
CA GLY A 110 -10.14 -12.19 -8.73
C GLY A 110 -10.87 -11.02 -8.08
N ARG A 111 -10.86 -10.96 -6.75
CA ARG A 111 -11.37 -9.84 -5.94
C ARG A 111 -10.32 -9.36 -4.97
N LEU A 112 -10.55 -8.21 -4.36
CA LEU A 112 -9.81 -7.74 -3.20
C LEU A 112 -10.69 -7.84 -1.96
N VAL A 113 -10.10 -8.20 -0.82
CA VAL A 113 -10.73 -8.07 0.49
C VAL A 113 -9.84 -7.20 1.35
N PHE A 114 -10.41 -6.23 2.04
CA PHE A 114 -9.68 -5.52 3.09
C PHE A 114 -10.43 -5.56 4.40
N VAL A 115 -9.67 -5.39 5.47
CA VAL A 115 -10.21 -5.12 6.80
C VAL A 115 -9.73 -3.78 7.32
N GLY A 116 -10.56 -3.21 8.18
CA GLY A 116 -10.28 -1.97 8.86
C GLY A 116 -11.23 -1.77 10.01
N ASN A 117 -11.24 -0.55 10.51
CA ASN A 117 -12.13 -0.14 11.57
C ASN A 117 -12.90 1.11 11.20
N GLN A 118 -14.14 1.21 11.67
CA GLN A 118 -14.94 2.43 11.63
C GLN A 118 -15.12 2.94 13.06
N GLU A 119 -14.80 4.20 13.32
CA GLU A 119 -15.12 4.83 14.61
C GLU A 119 -16.64 5.02 14.75
N THR A 120 -17.23 4.42 15.79
CA THR A 120 -18.68 4.48 16.08
C THR A 120 -19.02 5.41 17.24
N GLY A 121 -18.00 5.90 17.96
CA GLY A 121 -18.11 6.88 19.02
C GLY A 121 -16.75 7.14 19.67
N PRO A 122 -16.63 8.10 20.61
CA PRO A 122 -15.36 8.42 21.23
C PRO A 122 -14.68 7.20 21.86
N GLY A 123 -13.61 6.71 21.23
CA GLY A 123 -12.85 5.54 21.68
C GLY A 123 -13.44 4.17 21.31
N ASN A 124 -14.54 4.14 20.55
CA ASN A 124 -15.19 2.91 20.10
C ASN A 124 -15.04 2.72 18.60
N LYS A 125 -14.82 1.48 18.18
CA LYS A 125 -14.64 1.11 16.78
C LYS A 125 -15.31 -0.21 16.50
N ASP A 126 -15.81 -0.36 15.28
CA ASP A 126 -16.34 -1.62 14.77
C ASP A 126 -15.42 -2.14 13.68
N ILE A 127 -15.35 -3.46 13.53
CA ILE A 127 -14.61 -4.08 12.42
C ILE A 127 -15.42 -3.92 11.14
N ILE A 128 -14.77 -3.50 10.07
CA ILE A 128 -15.33 -3.52 8.73
C ILE A 128 -14.55 -4.50 7.85
N ILE A 129 -15.29 -5.30 7.08
CA ILE A 129 -14.75 -6.11 5.99
C ILE A 129 -15.39 -5.60 4.70
N MET A 130 -14.58 -5.31 3.69
CA MET A 130 -15.07 -4.90 2.39
C MET A 130 -14.47 -5.76 1.30
N THR A 131 -15.32 -6.17 0.35
CA THR A 131 -14.91 -6.91 -0.85
C THR A 131 -15.09 -6.01 -2.06
N LEU A 132 -14.05 -5.95 -2.89
CA LEU A 132 -13.99 -5.15 -4.10
C LEU A 132 -13.68 -6.03 -5.31
N ASP A 133 -14.01 -5.55 -6.51
CA ASP A 133 -13.38 -6.07 -7.72
C ASP A 133 -11.93 -5.55 -7.85
N LEU A 134 -11.18 -6.08 -8.84
CA LEU A 134 -9.80 -5.66 -9.09
C LEU A 134 -9.65 -4.21 -9.58
N ASN A 135 -10.75 -3.54 -9.94
CA ASN A 135 -10.78 -2.12 -10.28
C ASN A 135 -11.15 -1.24 -9.08
N GLY A 136 -11.27 -1.82 -7.88
CA GLY A 136 -11.65 -1.13 -6.64
C GLY A 136 -13.14 -0.78 -6.57
N VAL A 137 -14.00 -1.36 -7.40
CA VAL A 137 -15.45 -1.17 -7.27
C VAL A 137 -15.94 -2.06 -6.13
N LYS A 138 -16.66 -1.47 -5.18
CA LYS A 138 -17.26 -2.19 -4.07
C LYS A 138 -18.27 -3.22 -4.56
N LEU A 139 -18.05 -4.48 -4.20
CA LEU A 139 -18.96 -5.60 -4.46
C LEU A 139 -19.84 -5.90 -3.25
N ASP A 140 -19.24 -5.90 -2.05
CA ASP A 140 -19.92 -6.18 -0.80
C ASP A 140 -19.21 -5.47 0.38
N SER A 141 -19.92 -5.29 1.49
CA SER A 141 -19.33 -4.91 2.77
C SER A 141 -20.18 -5.40 3.92
N THR A 142 -19.52 -5.91 4.97
CA THR A 142 -20.16 -6.22 6.24
C THR A 142 -19.41 -5.50 7.37
N GLY A 143 -20.15 -4.79 8.20
CA GLY A 143 -19.67 -4.29 9.49
C GLY A 143 -20.01 -5.30 10.57
N PHE A 144 -19.06 -5.60 11.46
CA PHE A 144 -19.26 -6.47 12.60
C PHE A 144 -19.25 -5.64 13.87
N ASP A 145 -20.45 -5.25 14.28
CA ASP A 145 -20.71 -4.85 15.67
C ASP A 145 -20.83 -6.15 16.50
N LEU A 146 -19.78 -6.47 17.25
CA LEU A 146 -19.77 -7.68 18.07
C LEU A 146 -20.52 -7.51 19.39
N ASN A 147 -20.95 -6.29 19.73
CA ASN A 147 -21.77 -5.99 20.90
C ASN A 147 -22.56 -4.70 20.70
N ALA A 148 -23.90 -4.82 20.60
CA ALA A 148 -24.87 -3.71 20.57
C ALA A 148 -24.84 -2.73 21.78
N GLY A 149 -23.78 -2.78 22.61
CA GLY A 149 -23.48 -1.91 23.74
C GLY A 149 -22.25 -1.00 23.56
N GLY A 150 -21.58 -0.99 22.40
CA GLY A 150 -20.59 0.01 22.02
C GLY A 150 -19.23 -0.11 22.71
N MET A 151 -18.46 -1.14 22.35
CA MET A 151 -17.06 -1.28 22.76
C MET A 151 -16.14 -1.38 21.54
N ASP A 152 -14.82 -1.31 21.77
CA ASP A 152 -13.81 -1.24 20.71
C ASP A 152 -13.48 -2.64 20.19
N GLU A 153 -13.92 -2.95 18.97
CA GLU A 153 -13.49 -4.07 18.15
C GLU A 153 -12.45 -3.62 17.12
N VAL A 154 -11.28 -4.26 17.13
CA VAL A 154 -10.15 -3.91 16.27
C VAL A 154 -9.77 -5.10 15.40
N ALA A 155 -9.77 -4.90 14.08
CA ALA A 155 -9.18 -5.85 13.16
C ALA A 155 -7.67 -5.63 13.10
N ASN A 156 -6.91 -6.70 12.85
CA ASN A 156 -5.48 -6.62 12.59
C ASN A 156 -5.14 -7.10 11.17
N THR A 157 -5.72 -8.22 10.75
CA THR A 157 -5.38 -8.85 9.46
C THR A 157 -6.54 -9.69 8.94
N VAL A 158 -6.57 -9.88 7.63
CA VAL A 158 -7.45 -10.77 6.89
C VAL A 158 -6.63 -11.74 6.06
N SER A 159 -7.07 -12.99 5.97
CA SER A 159 -6.47 -13.95 5.04
C SER A 159 -7.54 -14.80 4.39
N GLN A 160 -7.40 -15.04 3.09
CA GLN A 160 -8.31 -15.90 2.36
C GLN A 160 -8.20 -17.36 2.82
N THR A 161 -9.35 -18.03 2.92
CA THR A 161 -9.48 -19.49 3.04
C THR A 161 -10.07 -20.10 1.77
N LEU A 162 -10.20 -21.42 1.72
CA LEU A 162 -10.82 -22.11 0.58
C LEU A 162 -12.27 -21.67 0.31
N ASP A 163 -12.99 -21.30 1.36
CA ASP A 163 -14.43 -21.04 1.36
C ASP A 163 -14.83 -19.66 1.94
N GLY A 164 -13.86 -18.77 2.21
CA GLY A 164 -14.11 -17.47 2.80
C GLY A 164 -12.85 -16.74 3.24
N PHE A 165 -12.92 -16.10 4.41
CA PHE A 165 -11.83 -15.32 5.00
C PHE A 165 -11.74 -15.59 6.50
N ILE A 166 -10.52 -15.56 7.03
CA ILE A 166 -10.26 -15.44 8.46
C ILE A 166 -9.85 -14.01 8.74
N VAL A 167 -10.54 -13.38 9.69
CA VAL A 167 -10.12 -12.08 10.25
C VAL A 167 -9.62 -12.33 11.67
N SER A 168 -8.45 -11.78 11.99
CA SER A 168 -7.95 -11.75 13.36
C SER A 168 -7.92 -10.33 13.89
N GLY A 169 -8.06 -10.19 15.19
CA GLY A 169 -8.25 -8.92 15.86
C GLY A 169 -8.40 -9.09 17.37
N TYR A 170 -8.81 -8.03 18.04
CA TYR A 170 -9.13 -8.05 19.46
C TYR A 170 -10.34 -7.17 19.76
N THR A 171 -10.96 -7.42 20.92
CA THR A 171 -11.96 -6.54 21.51
C THR A 171 -11.53 -6.26 22.95
N LYS A 172 -11.81 -5.06 23.45
CA LYS A 172 -11.61 -4.73 24.86
C LYS A 172 -12.90 -5.05 25.63
N ASP A 173 -12.74 -5.53 26.85
CA ASP A 173 -13.81 -5.62 27.86
C ASP A 173 -14.95 -6.64 27.66
N VAL A 174 -14.70 -7.78 27.02
CA VAL A 174 -15.72 -8.84 26.99
C VAL A 174 -15.68 -9.77 28.21
N ASN A 175 -16.64 -9.62 29.12
CA ASN A 175 -17.08 -10.71 30.02
C ASN A 175 -17.92 -11.78 29.27
N SER A 176 -18.15 -11.57 27.97
CA SER A 176 -18.93 -12.45 27.09
C SER A 176 -18.29 -12.52 25.70
N LYS A 177 -17.76 -13.69 25.34
CA LYS A 177 -17.25 -13.96 23.98
C LYS A 177 -18.38 -13.70 22.95
N PRO A 178 -18.15 -12.90 21.90
CA PRO A 178 -19.12 -12.72 20.84
C PRO A 178 -19.51 -14.08 20.25
N SER A 179 -20.81 -14.37 20.19
CA SER A 179 -21.30 -15.48 19.37
C SER A 179 -21.11 -15.04 17.92
N GLY A 180 -20.15 -15.64 17.22
CA GLY A 180 -19.74 -15.23 15.87
C GLY A 180 -20.92 -14.89 14.98
N ALA A 181 -20.74 -13.89 14.12
CA ALA A 181 -21.76 -13.48 13.18
C ALA A 181 -22.24 -14.67 12.34
N THR A 182 -23.51 -15.00 12.46
CA THR A 182 -24.17 -15.88 11.51
C THR A 182 -24.32 -15.11 10.21
N ASN A 183 -23.78 -15.64 9.11
CA ASN A 183 -23.92 -15.08 7.76
C ASN A 183 -25.33 -14.49 7.56
N SER A 184 -25.44 -13.16 7.45
CA SER A 184 -26.66 -12.54 6.96
C SER A 184 -26.65 -12.70 5.44
N SER A 185 -27.51 -13.61 4.97
CA SER A 185 -27.86 -13.84 3.57
C SER A 185 -28.39 -12.59 2.89
#